data_AF-A0A1H8Y6B8-F1
#
_entry.id   AF-A0A1H8Y6B8-F1
#
_cell.length_a   1.000
_cell.length_b   1.000
_cell.length_c   1.000
_cell.angle_alpha   90.00
_cell.angle_beta   90.00
_cell.angle_gamma   90.00
#
_symmetry.space_group_name_H-M   'P 1'
#
loop_
_entity.id
_entity.type
_entity.pdbx_description
1 polymer ?
#
loop_
_entity_poly.entity_id
_entity_poly.type
_entity_poly.pdbx_seq_one_letter_code
_entity_poly.pdbx_strand_id
1 'polypeptide(L)'
;MKGVDTIACISVNDAFVMGAWAKDQKSDDKVMMLGDGNGEFTRAMGLTLDASRSGLGTRSQRYAMIVEDGVIRELFVEKPGAFEASTAENVLKHL
;
A
#
# COMPACT_ATOMS: atom_id res chain seq x y z
N MET A 1 10.57 7.58 14.71
CA MET A 1 9.50 7.92 13.73
C MET A 1 8.60 8.96 14.40
N LYS A 2 8.01 9.91 13.66
CA LYS A 2 7.11 10.94 14.22
C LYS A 2 5.79 10.30 14.70
N GLY A 3 5.78 9.60 15.83
CA GLY A 3 4.56 9.02 16.42
C GLY A 3 3.87 7.89 15.62
N VAL A 4 4.55 7.31 14.62
CA VAL A 4 4.02 6.17 13.86
C VAL A 4 4.53 4.87 14.46
N ASP A 5 3.61 3.98 14.83
CA ASP A 5 3.93 2.66 15.42
C ASP A 5 4.30 1.61 14.36
N THR A 6 3.70 1.69 13.16
CA THR A 6 3.90 0.70 12.10
C THR A 6 3.81 1.35 10.73
N ILE A 7 4.78 1.05 9.86
CA ILE A 7 4.69 1.32 8.43
C ILE A 7 4.37 -0.01 7.74
N ALA A 8 3.28 -0.06 6.99
CA ALA A 8 2.85 -1.25 6.27
C ALA A 8 2.74 -0.97 4.77
N CYS A 9 3.09 -1.96 3.96
CA CYS A 9 2.90 -1.96 2.52
C CYS A 9 1.96 -3.11 2.15
N ILE A 10 0.82 -2.80 1.55
CA ILE A 10 -0.17 -3.77 1.12
C ILE A 10 -0.19 -3.86 -0.42
N SER A 11 -0.31 -5.07 -0.95
CA SER A 11 -0.46 -5.31 -2.39
C SER A 11 -1.41 -6.47 -2.66
N VAL A 12 -2.04 -6.45 -3.84
CA VAL A 12 -2.75 -7.61 -4.40
C VAL A 12 -1.74 -8.64 -4.89
N ASN A 13 -1.11 -9.30 -3.93
CA ASN A 13 -0.13 -10.36 -4.04
C ASN A 13 -0.32 -11.32 -2.85
N ASP A 14 0.03 -12.58 -3.02
CA ASP A 14 0.06 -13.53 -1.92
C ASP A 14 1.20 -13.23 -0.92
N ALA A 15 1.09 -13.77 0.28
CA ALA A 15 2.04 -13.54 1.36
C ALA A 15 3.45 -14.09 1.08
N PHE A 16 3.59 -15.13 0.23
CA PHE A 16 4.91 -15.67 -0.10
C PHE A 16 5.68 -14.70 -1.00
N VAL A 17 5.01 -14.13 -2.00
CA VAL A 17 5.58 -13.08 -2.85
C VAL A 17 5.92 -11.84 -2.02
N MET A 18 5.01 -11.38 -1.15
CA MET A 18 5.28 -10.22 -0.30
C MET A 18 6.45 -10.46 0.66
N GLY A 19 6.57 -11.66 1.24
CA GLY A 19 7.70 -12.02 2.11
C GLY A 19 9.03 -12.16 1.37
N ALA A 20 9.03 -12.68 0.14
CA ALA A 20 10.23 -12.70 -0.70
C ALA A 20 10.66 -11.28 -1.11
N TRP A 21 9.69 -10.42 -1.42
CA TRP A 21 9.94 -9.02 -1.78
C TRP A 21 10.49 -8.21 -0.60
N ALA A 22 10.00 -8.47 0.62
CA ALA A 22 10.54 -7.86 1.84
C ALA A 22 12.06 -8.11 1.99
N LYS A 23 12.46 -9.37 1.82
CA LYS A 23 13.87 -9.81 1.92
C LYS A 23 14.74 -9.19 0.84
N ASP A 24 14.24 -9.17 -0.40
CA ASP A 24 14.93 -8.58 -1.54
C ASP A 24 15.19 -7.07 -1.33
N GLN A 25 14.18 -6.35 -0.82
CA GLN A 25 14.27 -4.92 -0.52
C GLN A 25 14.91 -4.61 0.83
N LYS A 26 15.28 -5.64 1.61
CA LYS A 26 15.86 -5.51 2.97
C LYS A 26 14.97 -4.67 3.89
N SER A 27 13.67 -4.92 3.83
CA SER A 27 12.65 -4.18 4.57
C SER A 27 12.12 -4.91 5.81
N ASP A 28 12.63 -6.11 6.11
CA ASP A 28 12.06 -7.09 7.06
C ASP A 28 11.80 -6.56 8.49
N ASP A 29 12.46 -5.46 8.89
CA ASP A 29 12.28 -4.81 10.21
C ASP A 29 11.80 -3.34 10.13
N LYS A 30 11.49 -2.84 8.93
CA LYS A 30 11.17 -1.43 8.69
C LYS A 30 9.78 -1.22 8.09
N VAL A 31 9.35 -2.16 7.25
CA VAL A 31 8.07 -2.10 6.55
C VAL A 31 7.41 -3.47 6.64
N MET A 32 6.23 -3.52 7.25
CA MET A 32 5.41 -4.71 7.31
C MET A 32 4.76 -4.95 5.94
N MET A 33 5.19 -6.01 5.24
CA MET A 33 4.68 -6.36 3.90
C MET A 33 3.44 -7.26 4.03
N LEU A 34 2.27 -6.72 3.69
CA LEU A 34 0.95 -7.36 3.82
C LEU A 34 0.45 -7.88 2.46
N GLY A 35 0.12 -9.18 2.40
CA GLY A 35 -0.49 -9.79 1.21
C GLY A 35 -2.01 -9.67 1.22
N ASP A 36 -2.59 -8.94 0.27
CA ASP A 36 -4.02 -8.92 -0.04
C ASP A 36 -4.29 -9.80 -1.28
N GLY A 37 -3.90 -11.08 -1.21
CA GLY A 37 -3.85 -11.96 -2.39
C GLY A 37 -5.19 -12.13 -3.10
N ASN A 38 -6.30 -12.10 -2.35
CA ASN A 38 -7.65 -12.12 -2.93
C ASN A 38 -8.15 -10.74 -3.36
N GLY A 39 -7.47 -9.64 -3.00
CA GLY A 39 -7.91 -8.26 -3.25
C GLY A 39 -9.13 -7.84 -2.42
N GLU A 40 -9.40 -8.51 -1.29
CA GLU A 40 -10.59 -8.26 -0.46
C GLU A 40 -10.52 -6.89 0.20
N PHE A 41 -9.37 -6.55 0.77
CA PHE A 41 -9.16 -5.23 1.35
C PHE A 41 -9.23 -4.14 0.29
N THR A 42 -8.52 -4.35 -0.83
CA THR A 42 -8.47 -3.42 -1.96
C THR A 42 -9.87 -3.14 -2.54
N ARG A 43 -10.72 -4.17 -2.66
CA ARG A 43 -12.11 -4.01 -3.10
C ARG A 43 -12.97 -3.28 -2.07
N ALA A 44 -12.85 -3.63 -0.79
CA ALA A 44 -13.60 -2.96 0.28
C ALA A 44 -13.27 -1.47 0.36
N MET A 45 -12.02 -1.10 0.07
CA MET A 45 -11.55 0.28 -0.02
C MET A 45 -12.03 1.03 -1.28
N GLY A 46 -12.57 0.33 -2.28
CA GLY A 46 -12.91 0.92 -3.58
C GLY A 46 -11.67 1.33 -4.41
N LEU A 47 -10.48 0.83 -4.06
CA LEU A 47 -9.20 1.22 -4.66
C LEU A 47 -8.68 0.17 -5.65
N THR A 48 -9.61 -0.47 -6.35
CA THR A 48 -9.30 -1.48 -7.36
C THR A 48 -8.83 -0.84 -8.67
N LEU A 49 -7.87 -1.47 -9.35
CA LEU A 49 -7.35 -1.11 -10.65
C LEU A 49 -7.41 -2.34 -11.59
N ASP A 50 -7.99 -2.17 -12.77
CA ASP A 50 -7.86 -3.16 -13.85
C ASP A 50 -6.53 -2.96 -14.59
N ALA A 51 -5.58 -3.86 -14.37
CA ALA A 51 -4.29 -3.92 -15.04
C ALA A 51 -4.19 -5.12 -16.00
N SER A 52 -5.32 -5.65 -16.47
CA SER A 52 -5.40 -6.78 -17.42
C SER A 52 -4.66 -6.52 -18.73
N ARG A 53 -4.66 -5.28 -19.22
CA ARG A 53 -3.88 -4.86 -20.41
C ARG A 53 -2.37 -5.11 -20.26
N SER A 54 -1.87 -5.12 -19.02
CA SER A 54 -0.47 -5.41 -18.70
C SER A 54 -0.26 -6.86 -18.23
N GLY A 55 -1.27 -7.73 -18.33
CA GLY A 55 -1.20 -9.13 -17.90
C GLY A 55 -1.24 -9.32 -16.37
N LEU A 56 -1.60 -8.28 -15.60
CA LEU A 56 -1.55 -8.31 -14.14
C LEU A 56 -2.91 -8.63 -13.50
N GLY A 57 -3.99 -8.58 -14.27
CA GLY A 57 -5.35 -8.74 -13.79
C GLY A 57 -5.78 -7.58 -12.88
N THR A 58 -6.56 -7.88 -11.85
CA THR A 58 -7.00 -6.89 -10.86
C THR A 58 -5.88 -6.58 -9.87
N ARG A 59 -5.61 -5.29 -9.61
CA ARG A 59 -4.59 -4.81 -8.68
C ARG A 59 -5.12 -3.69 -7.78
N SER A 60 -4.30 -3.28 -6.83
CA SER A 60 -4.53 -2.09 -6.04
C SER A 60 -4.05 -0.84 -6.77
N GLN A 61 -4.82 0.26 -6.68
CA GLN A 61 -4.33 1.58 -7.03
C GLN A 61 -3.16 1.98 -6.12
N ARG A 62 -2.34 2.93 -6.56
CA ARG A 62 -1.29 3.47 -5.69
C ARG A 62 -1.89 4.50 -4.75
N TYR A 63 -1.68 4.31 -3.45
CA TYR A 63 -2.08 5.25 -2.42
C TYR A 63 -1.19 5.14 -1.17
N ALA A 64 -1.33 6.11 -0.28
CA ALA A 64 -0.89 6.02 1.11
C ALA A 64 -2.04 6.41 2.03
N MET A 65 -2.00 5.98 3.29
CA MET A 65 -3.02 6.35 4.28
C MET A 65 -2.41 6.47 5.66
N ILE A 66 -2.96 7.38 6.47
CA ILE A 66 -2.69 7.50 7.90
C ILE A 66 -3.88 6.88 8.63
N VAL A 67 -3.60 5.87 9.45
CA VAL A 67 -4.62 5.10 10.18
C VAL A 67 -4.37 5.25 11.68
N GLU A 68 -5.41 5.67 12.41
CA GLU A 68 -5.40 5.84 13.86
C GLU A 68 -6.58 5.05 14.43
N ASP A 69 -6.31 4.11 15.35
CA ASP A 69 -7.32 3.26 16.00
C ASP A 69 -8.31 2.57 15.02
N GLY A 70 -7.79 2.10 13.89
CA GLY A 70 -8.58 1.42 12.85
C GLY A 70 -9.39 2.36 11.95
N VAL A 71 -9.28 3.68 12.14
CA VAL A 71 -9.93 4.70 11.31
C VAL A 71 -8.91 5.35 10.39
N ILE A 72 -9.26 5.47 9.10
CA ILE A 72 -8.45 6.22 8.13
C ILE A 72 -8.64 7.70 8.40
N ARG A 73 -7.61 8.35 8.94
CA ARG A 73 -7.60 9.79 9.17
C ARG A 73 -7.36 10.57 7.89
N GLU A 74 -6.48 10.05 7.03
CA GLU A 74 -6.15 10.68 5.76
C GLU A 74 -5.80 9.63 4.70
N LEU A 75 -6.19 9.90 3.45
CA LEU A 75 -6.00 9.02 2.31
C LEU A 75 -5.45 9.81 1.12
N PHE A 76 -4.31 9.37 0.59
CA PHE A 76 -3.58 9.99 -0.51
C PHE A 76 -3.62 9.08 -1.73
N VAL A 77 -4.67 9.18 -2.56
CA VAL A 77 -4.82 8.36 -3.78
C VAL A 77 -4.12 9.04 -4.95
N GLU A 78 -3.36 8.26 -5.71
CA GLU A 78 -2.71 8.76 -6.92
C GLU A 78 -3.67 8.89 -8.10
N LYS A 79 -3.35 9.83 -9.00
CA LYS A 79 -3.89 9.77 -10.36
C LYS A 79 -3.29 8.57 -11.11
N PRO A 80 -3.98 8.01 -12.12
CA PRO A 80 -3.46 6.90 -12.90
C PRO A 80 -2.05 7.18 -13.45
N GLY A 81 -1.07 6.35 -13.08
CA GLY A 81 0.32 6.46 -13.52
C GLY A 81 1.18 7.50 -12.77
N ALA A 82 0.60 8.25 -11.83
CA ALA A 82 1.34 9.24 -11.03
C ALA A 82 2.02 8.63 -9.79
N PHE A 83 2.96 9.39 -9.23
CA PHE A 83 3.62 9.12 -7.96
C PHE A 83 4.04 10.44 -7.30
N GLU A 84 3.08 11.12 -6.70
CA GLU A 84 3.24 12.44 -6.08
C GLU A 84 2.51 12.50 -4.73
N ALA A 85 1.22 12.16 -4.71
CA ALA A 85 0.37 12.25 -3.53
C ALA A 85 0.77 11.25 -2.43
N SER A 86 1.15 10.03 -2.82
CA SER A 86 1.45 8.92 -1.92
C SER A 86 2.92 8.82 -1.53
N THR A 87 3.72 9.87 -1.78
CA THR A 87 5.14 9.89 -1.40
C THR A 87 5.31 9.96 0.12
N ALA A 88 6.36 9.32 0.65
CA ALA A 88 6.63 9.35 2.09
C ALA A 88 6.86 10.79 2.59
N GLU A 89 7.52 11.62 1.78
CA GLU A 89 7.74 13.04 2.03
C GLU A 89 6.44 13.82 2.11
N ASN A 90 5.45 13.50 1.26
CA ASN A 90 4.14 14.12 1.36
C ASN A 90 3.43 13.67 2.64
N VAL A 91 3.34 12.37 2.90
CA VAL A 91 2.70 11.83 4.12
C VAL A 91 3.33 12.40 5.40
N LEU A 92 4.65 12.53 5.46
CA LEU A 92 5.38 13.07 6.62
C LEU A 92 5.05 14.53 6.98
N LYS A 93 4.47 15.30 6.06
CA LYS A 93 4.00 16.67 6.31
C LYS A 93 2.65 16.71 7.04
N HIS A 94 1.93 15.59 7.01
CA HIS A 94 0.61 15.45 7.62
C HIS A 94 0.65 14.70 8.94
N LEU A 95 1.76 14.03 9.28
CA LEU A 95 1.99 13.41 10.59
C LEU A 95 2.20 14.46 11.70
#